data_AF-A0A2T0WC22-F1
#
_entry.id   AF-A0A2T0WC22-F1
#
_cell.length_a   1.000
_cell.length_b   1.000
_cell.length_c   1.000
_cell.angle_alpha   90.00
_cell.angle_beta   90.00
_cell.angle_gamma   90.00
#
_symmetry.space_group_name_H-M   'P 1'
#
loop_
_entity.id
_entity.type
_entity.pdbx_description
1 polymer ?
#
loop_
_entity_poly.entity_id
_entity_poly.type
_entity_poly.pdbx_seq_one_letter_code
_entity_poly.pdbx_strand_id
1 'polypeptide(L)'
;MEKKSIDQLEQISSQVRRDCLRMVHAVQSGHPGAALGMCEYVVALYFNEMEHNSDFKMEGKGEDLFFLSNGHVSALWYSVLARSGYFGVQELGTFRKLNSRLQGHPATEEGLPGIRIASGSLGQGLSVGIGAAQAKKLDQDDKLVYVIMGDGEQQEGQVWEAAMYAAHHKVDNLIAAIDLNRQQIDGPTAKVMDLIDLRAKWEAFGWQVIDIEKGNDMAAV
;
A
#
# COMPACT_ATOMS: atom_id res chain seq x y z
N MET A 1 -16.91 -3.93 -9.82
CA MET A 1 -17.47 -4.40 -8.53
C MET A 1 -18.58 -3.43 -8.10
N GLU A 2 -19.60 -3.89 -7.37
CA GLU A 2 -20.59 -2.98 -6.77
C GLU A 2 -19.90 -2.15 -5.68
N LYS A 3 -19.92 -0.80 -5.80
CA LYS A 3 -19.33 0.09 -4.80
C LYS A 3 -20.08 -0.06 -3.47
N LYS A 4 -19.33 -0.15 -2.38
CA LYS A 4 -19.85 -0.26 -1.02
C LYS A 4 -20.19 1.11 -0.45
N SER A 5 -21.17 1.16 0.44
CA SER A 5 -21.46 2.38 1.21
C SER A 5 -20.34 2.66 2.23
N ILE A 6 -20.26 3.90 2.71
CA ILE A 6 -19.31 4.30 3.76
C ILE A 6 -19.45 3.39 4.99
N ASP A 7 -20.67 3.15 5.47
CA ASP A 7 -20.92 2.24 6.60
C ASP A 7 -20.37 0.83 6.37
N GLN A 8 -20.52 0.29 5.15
CA GLN A 8 -19.98 -1.02 4.80
C GLN A 8 -18.45 -1.02 4.78
N LEU A 9 -17.83 0.04 4.27
CA LEU A 9 -16.37 0.21 4.28
C LEU A 9 -15.85 0.34 5.71
N GLU A 10 -16.49 1.10 6.58
CA GLU A 10 -16.13 1.21 8.01
C GLU A 10 -16.21 -0.14 8.74
N GLN A 11 -17.24 -0.94 8.45
CA GLN A 11 -17.34 -2.31 8.97
C GLN A 11 -16.20 -3.20 8.49
N ILE A 12 -15.79 -3.07 7.22
CA ILE A 12 -14.64 -3.79 6.66
C ILE A 12 -13.35 -3.31 7.34
N SER A 13 -13.12 -2.01 7.48
CA SER A 13 -11.96 -1.46 8.21
C SER A 13 -11.89 -1.98 9.63
N SER A 14 -13.00 -1.98 10.36
CA SER A 14 -13.09 -2.55 11.72
C SER A 14 -12.67 -4.03 11.73
N GLN A 15 -13.11 -4.80 10.74
CA GLN A 15 -12.75 -6.21 10.64
C GLN A 15 -11.29 -6.44 10.22
N VAL A 16 -10.76 -5.63 9.30
CA VAL A 16 -9.36 -5.68 8.86
C VAL A 16 -8.41 -5.37 10.03
N ARG A 17 -8.74 -4.38 10.87
CA ARG A 17 -8.00 -4.11 12.12
C ARG A 17 -7.97 -5.32 13.05
N ARG A 18 -9.10 -6.00 13.22
CA ARG A 18 -9.17 -7.24 14.03
C ARG A 18 -8.27 -8.34 13.45
N ASP A 19 -8.26 -8.51 12.14
CA ASP A 19 -7.41 -9.50 11.50
C ASP A 19 -5.92 -9.20 11.70
N CYS A 20 -5.52 -7.94 11.52
CA CYS A 20 -4.13 -7.50 11.75
C CYS A 20 -3.66 -7.83 13.18
N LEU A 21 -4.48 -7.48 14.18
CA LEU A 21 -4.17 -7.76 15.58
C LEU A 21 -4.07 -9.27 15.86
N ARG A 22 -4.98 -10.07 15.30
CA ARG A 22 -4.98 -11.53 15.46
C ARG A 22 -3.74 -12.17 14.81
N MET A 23 -3.39 -11.75 13.59
CA MET A 23 -2.22 -12.25 12.87
C MET A 23 -0.94 -11.98 13.65
N VAL A 24 -0.70 -10.71 14.01
CA VAL A 24 0.51 -10.31 14.74
C VAL A 24 0.58 -10.98 16.11
N HIS A 25 -0.53 -11.02 16.85
CA HIS A 25 -0.56 -11.65 18.17
C HIS A 25 -0.33 -13.16 18.11
N ALA A 26 -0.85 -13.87 17.10
CA ALA A 26 -0.68 -15.32 17.00
C ALA A 26 0.78 -15.78 16.87
N VAL A 27 1.66 -14.93 16.34
CA VAL A 27 3.09 -15.22 16.14
C VAL A 27 4.02 -14.31 16.94
N GLN A 28 3.47 -13.42 17.77
CA GLN A 28 4.22 -12.47 18.61
C GLN A 28 5.26 -11.65 17.81
N SER A 29 4.92 -11.33 16.56
CA SER A 29 5.84 -10.70 15.61
C SER A 29 5.07 -10.00 14.50
N GLY A 30 5.41 -8.75 14.20
CA GLY A 30 4.78 -7.94 13.15
C GLY A 30 4.58 -6.49 13.55
N HIS A 31 3.94 -5.71 12.68
CA HIS A 31 3.87 -4.24 12.78
C HIS A 31 2.41 -3.76 12.80
N PRO A 32 1.74 -3.81 13.96
CA PRO A 32 0.32 -3.47 14.02
C PRO A 32 0.08 -1.96 13.90
N GLY A 33 0.99 -1.10 14.36
CA GLY A 33 0.77 0.36 14.38
C GLY A 33 0.42 0.95 13.01
N ALA A 34 1.35 0.87 12.05
CA ALA A 34 1.14 1.35 10.69
C ALA A 34 -0.01 0.64 9.96
N ALA A 35 -0.19 -0.67 10.21
CA ALA A 35 -1.31 -1.44 9.65
C ALA A 35 -2.68 -0.87 10.04
N LEU A 36 -2.82 -0.37 11.28
CA LEU A 36 -4.08 0.17 11.77
C LEU A 36 -4.35 1.59 11.29
N GLY A 37 -3.31 2.38 11.00
CA GLY A 37 -3.39 3.77 10.55
C GLY A 37 -3.72 3.95 9.07
N MET A 38 -3.42 2.96 8.23
CA MET A 38 -3.72 2.98 6.79
C MET A 38 -5.00 2.25 6.40
N CYS A 39 -5.80 1.83 7.39
CA CYS A 39 -6.87 0.88 7.17
C CYS A 39 -7.97 1.43 6.25
N GLU A 40 -8.43 2.65 6.50
CA GLU A 40 -9.46 3.32 5.70
C GLU A 40 -9.03 3.43 4.24
N TYR A 41 -7.83 3.93 3.98
CA TYR A 41 -7.30 4.12 2.62
C TYR A 41 -7.18 2.82 1.83
N VAL A 42 -6.58 1.78 2.43
CA VAL A 42 -6.44 0.49 1.72
C VAL A 42 -7.80 -0.18 1.50
N VAL A 43 -8.75 -0.03 2.44
CA VAL A 43 -10.11 -0.54 2.28
C VAL A 43 -10.89 0.23 1.21
N ALA A 44 -10.86 1.56 1.22
CA ALA A 44 -11.51 2.37 0.19
C ALA A 44 -10.98 2.03 -1.21
N LEU A 45 -9.65 1.94 -1.36
CA LEU A 45 -9.01 1.53 -2.61
C LEU A 45 -9.52 0.17 -3.09
N TYR A 46 -9.38 -0.88 -2.28
CA TYR A 46 -9.71 -2.23 -2.73
C TYR A 46 -11.21 -2.50 -2.84
N PHE A 47 -12.08 -1.77 -2.16
CA PHE A 47 -13.51 -2.08 -2.15
C PHE A 47 -14.36 -1.10 -2.98
N ASN A 48 -13.84 0.07 -3.36
CA ASN A 48 -14.58 1.08 -4.12
C ASN A 48 -13.83 1.67 -5.31
N GLU A 49 -12.55 2.00 -5.18
CA GLU A 49 -11.87 2.84 -6.18
C GLU A 49 -11.05 2.06 -7.20
N MET A 50 -10.37 0.98 -6.81
CA MET A 50 -9.62 0.15 -7.73
C MET A 50 -10.53 -0.76 -8.55
N GLU A 51 -10.28 -0.79 -9.85
CA GLU A 51 -10.75 -1.85 -10.75
C GLU A 51 -9.74 -3.02 -10.74
N HIS A 52 -9.93 -3.98 -9.85
CA HIS A 52 -9.04 -5.15 -9.71
C HIS A 52 -9.77 -6.48 -9.89
N ASN A 53 -9.03 -7.55 -10.17
CA ASN A 53 -9.56 -8.91 -10.31
C ASN A 53 -8.89 -9.91 -9.35
N SER A 54 -9.71 -10.65 -8.60
CA SER A 54 -9.26 -11.72 -7.71
C SER A 54 -8.80 -12.98 -8.46
N ASP A 55 -9.19 -13.16 -9.74
CA ASP A 55 -8.55 -14.12 -10.66
C ASP A 55 -7.18 -13.56 -11.11
N PHE A 56 -6.24 -13.60 -10.18
CA PHE A 56 -4.98 -12.88 -10.25
C PHE A 56 -4.10 -13.33 -11.43
N LYS A 57 -3.63 -12.35 -12.20
CA LYS A 57 -2.62 -12.52 -13.25
C LYS A 57 -1.45 -11.58 -12.99
N MET A 58 -0.22 -12.06 -13.13
CA MET A 58 1.00 -11.31 -12.77
C MET A 58 1.18 -10.03 -13.62
N GLU A 59 0.62 -10.00 -14.82
CA GLU A 59 0.71 -8.86 -15.74
C GLU A 59 -0.26 -7.73 -15.39
N GLY A 60 -1.40 -8.04 -14.76
CA GLY A 60 -2.41 -7.06 -14.37
C GLY A 60 -2.93 -6.18 -15.53
N LYS A 61 -3.12 -6.78 -16.71
CA LYS A 61 -3.67 -6.10 -17.89
C LYS A 61 -5.14 -5.76 -17.70
N GLY A 62 -5.51 -4.52 -17.97
CA GLY A 62 -6.89 -4.06 -17.87
C GLY A 62 -7.44 -3.97 -16.44
N GLU A 63 -6.57 -3.97 -15.45
CA GLU A 63 -6.90 -3.68 -14.04
C GLU A 63 -5.94 -2.65 -13.43
N ASP A 64 -6.38 -1.99 -12.38
CA ASP A 64 -5.53 -1.14 -11.55
C ASP A 64 -4.53 -1.98 -10.77
N LEU A 65 -3.34 -1.42 -10.54
CA LEU A 65 -2.28 -2.10 -9.79
C LEU A 65 -2.06 -1.43 -8.44
N PHE A 66 -1.69 -2.23 -7.45
CA PHE A 66 -1.35 -1.76 -6.13
C PHE A 66 0.01 -2.29 -5.68
N PHE A 67 0.81 -1.41 -5.08
CA PHE A 67 2.11 -1.73 -4.52
C PHE A 67 2.21 -1.20 -3.08
N LEU A 68 2.46 -2.11 -2.14
CA LEU A 68 2.80 -1.78 -0.75
C LEU A 68 4.32 -1.60 -0.62
N SER A 69 4.81 -0.36 -0.66
CA SER A 69 6.24 -0.06 -0.57
C SER A 69 6.79 -0.31 0.83
N ASN A 70 6.06 0.14 1.86
CA ASN A 70 6.30 -0.16 3.26
C ASN A 70 5.85 -1.58 3.62
N GLY A 71 6.49 -2.59 3.01
CA GLY A 71 6.10 -4.01 3.08
C GLY A 71 5.96 -4.61 4.48
N HIS A 72 6.51 -3.96 5.51
CA HIS A 72 6.38 -4.40 6.90
C HIS A 72 4.91 -4.36 7.39
N VAL A 73 4.04 -3.65 6.66
CA VAL A 73 2.58 -3.55 6.88
C VAL A 73 1.78 -4.67 6.19
N SER A 74 2.45 -5.77 5.85
CA SER A 74 1.89 -6.96 5.19
C SER A 74 0.58 -7.48 5.79
N ALA A 75 0.42 -7.44 7.11
CA ALA A 75 -0.79 -7.88 7.79
C ALA A 75 -2.06 -7.15 7.32
N LEU A 76 -1.99 -5.83 7.10
CA LEU A 76 -3.12 -5.06 6.54
C LEU A 76 -3.47 -5.56 5.15
N TRP A 77 -2.47 -5.63 4.28
CA TRP A 77 -2.67 -5.96 2.88
C TRP A 77 -3.16 -7.40 2.69
N TYR A 78 -2.65 -8.36 3.45
CA TYR A 78 -3.14 -9.74 3.42
C TYR A 78 -4.60 -9.85 3.86
N SER A 79 -5.01 -9.12 4.91
CA SER A 79 -6.42 -9.10 5.33
C SER A 79 -7.32 -8.54 4.23
N VAL A 80 -6.91 -7.45 3.58
CA VAL A 80 -7.66 -6.85 2.46
C VAL A 80 -7.73 -7.80 1.27
N LEU A 81 -6.61 -8.38 0.82
CA LEU A 81 -6.59 -9.33 -0.29
C LEU A 81 -7.50 -10.54 -0.03
N ALA A 82 -7.43 -11.13 1.16
CA ALA A 82 -8.30 -12.24 1.54
C ALA A 82 -9.79 -11.87 1.49
N ARG A 83 -10.13 -10.65 1.93
CA ARG A 83 -11.51 -10.14 1.96
C ARG A 83 -12.02 -9.66 0.60
N SER A 84 -11.10 -9.35 -0.30
CA SER A 84 -11.36 -9.05 -1.70
C SER A 84 -11.38 -10.30 -2.59
N GLY A 85 -11.19 -11.49 -2.01
CA GLY A 85 -11.38 -12.77 -2.69
C GLY A 85 -10.14 -13.36 -3.36
N TYR A 86 -8.96 -12.77 -3.16
CA TYR A 86 -7.70 -13.29 -3.74
C TYR A 86 -7.30 -14.65 -3.15
N PHE A 87 -7.66 -14.91 -1.89
CA PHE A 87 -7.43 -16.17 -1.20
C PHE A 87 -8.34 -16.29 0.05
N GLY A 88 -8.34 -17.44 0.72
CA GLY A 88 -9.25 -17.69 1.84
C GLY A 88 -8.87 -16.93 3.12
N VAL A 89 -9.83 -16.30 3.79
CA VAL A 89 -9.64 -15.61 5.08
C VAL A 89 -9.03 -16.52 6.17
N GLN A 90 -9.22 -17.83 6.05
CA GLN A 90 -8.64 -18.82 6.98
C GLN A 90 -7.11 -18.86 6.89
N GLU A 91 -6.52 -18.56 5.73
CA GLU A 91 -5.06 -18.52 5.53
C GLU A 91 -4.39 -17.45 6.39
N LEU A 92 -5.11 -16.39 6.80
CA LEU A 92 -4.61 -15.35 7.70
C LEU A 92 -4.04 -15.94 9.01
N GLY A 93 -4.61 -17.05 9.49
CA GLY A 93 -4.11 -17.76 10.67
C GLY A 93 -2.73 -18.42 10.51
N THR A 94 -2.15 -18.34 9.31
CA THR A 94 -0.82 -18.89 8.97
C THR A 94 0.27 -17.83 8.86
N PHE A 95 -0.06 -16.55 9.03
CA PHE A 95 0.88 -15.43 8.94
C PHE A 95 2.22 -15.70 9.66
N ARG A 96 3.34 -15.49 8.97
CA ARG A 96 4.73 -15.72 9.42
C ARG A 96 5.08 -17.13 9.88
N LYS A 97 4.20 -18.13 9.73
CA LYS A 97 4.55 -19.52 10.03
C LYS A 97 5.42 -20.11 8.92
N LEU A 98 6.26 -21.07 9.29
CA LEU A 98 6.99 -21.88 8.30
C LEU A 98 6.00 -22.52 7.31
N ASN A 99 6.39 -22.57 6.04
CA ASN A 99 5.58 -23.09 4.94
C ASN A 99 4.25 -22.35 4.70
N SER A 100 4.11 -21.12 5.20
CA SER A 100 3.00 -20.23 4.84
C SER A 100 3.38 -19.37 3.65
N ARG A 101 2.41 -19.02 2.80
CA ARG A 101 2.61 -17.99 1.78
C ARG A 101 2.45 -16.56 2.31
N LEU A 102 1.95 -16.40 3.53
CA LEU A 102 1.73 -15.10 4.19
C LEU A 102 2.98 -14.73 4.99
N GLN A 103 4.01 -14.29 4.27
CA GLN A 103 5.34 -13.99 4.80
C GLN A 103 5.39 -12.71 5.65
N GLY A 104 6.50 -12.50 6.37
CA GLY A 104 6.65 -11.31 7.22
C GLY A 104 6.63 -9.99 6.44
N HIS A 105 7.09 -10.04 5.20
CA HIS A 105 6.96 -9.02 4.16
C HIS A 105 6.42 -9.70 2.89
N PRO A 106 5.68 -9.00 2.01
CA PRO A 106 5.20 -9.56 0.76
C PRO A 106 6.36 -10.04 -0.11
N ALA A 107 6.19 -11.20 -0.74
CA ALA A 107 7.12 -11.77 -1.69
C ALA A 107 6.36 -12.58 -2.74
N THR A 108 6.91 -12.64 -3.95
CA THR A 108 6.31 -13.38 -5.07
C THR A 108 6.63 -14.86 -5.05
N GLU A 109 7.74 -15.26 -4.40
CA GLU A 109 8.26 -16.64 -4.37
C GLU A 109 7.21 -17.65 -3.93
N GLU A 110 6.40 -17.28 -2.93
CA GLU A 110 5.39 -18.16 -2.35
C GLU A 110 4.11 -18.24 -3.22
N GLY A 111 3.98 -17.45 -4.28
CA GLY A 111 2.82 -17.49 -5.17
C GLY A 111 1.51 -17.08 -4.50
N LEU A 112 1.54 -16.10 -3.57
CA LEU A 112 0.33 -15.52 -2.98
C LEU A 112 -0.35 -14.58 -4.00
N PRO A 113 -1.62 -14.83 -4.39
CA PRO A 113 -2.33 -13.96 -5.33
C PRO A 113 -2.45 -12.52 -4.82
N GLY A 114 -2.29 -11.54 -5.72
CA GLY A 114 -2.32 -10.12 -5.43
C GLY A 114 -0.94 -9.48 -5.22
N ILE A 115 0.10 -10.28 -4.96
CA ILE A 115 1.46 -9.79 -4.73
C ILE A 115 2.26 -9.79 -6.04
N ARG A 116 2.69 -8.59 -6.48
CA ARG A 116 3.41 -8.42 -7.76
C ARG A 116 4.93 -8.30 -7.62
N ILE A 117 5.39 -7.88 -6.46
CA ILE A 117 6.81 -7.75 -6.11
C ILE A 117 7.05 -8.21 -4.68
N ALA A 118 8.30 -8.54 -4.38
CA ALA A 118 8.76 -8.48 -3.01
C ALA A 118 8.84 -7.01 -2.55
N SER A 119 8.41 -6.73 -1.34
CA SER A 119 8.66 -5.45 -0.67
C SER A 119 9.19 -5.69 0.75
N GLY A 120 9.64 -4.64 1.43
CA GLY A 120 10.21 -4.72 2.78
C GLY A 120 11.53 -3.99 2.92
N SER A 121 12.34 -3.96 1.85
CA SER A 121 13.33 -2.89 1.70
C SER A 121 12.59 -1.62 1.33
N LEU A 122 12.60 -0.64 2.24
CA LEU A 122 11.90 0.63 2.05
C LEU A 122 12.47 1.40 0.84
N GLY A 123 11.66 2.26 0.25
CA GLY A 123 12.01 3.16 -0.84
C GLY A 123 11.86 2.59 -2.24
N GLN A 124 11.64 1.27 -2.38
CA GLN A 124 11.64 0.62 -3.69
C GLN A 124 10.30 0.62 -4.43
N GLY A 125 9.18 0.65 -3.69
CA GLY A 125 7.85 0.45 -4.27
C GLY A 125 7.44 1.55 -5.25
N LEU A 126 7.86 2.80 -5.02
CA LEU A 126 7.60 3.90 -5.96
C LEU A 126 8.31 3.69 -7.29
N SER A 127 9.59 3.30 -7.27
CA SER A 127 10.34 3.00 -8.50
C SER A 127 9.67 1.89 -9.31
N VAL A 128 9.20 0.84 -8.64
CA VAL A 128 8.46 -0.25 -9.32
C VAL A 128 7.12 0.24 -9.86
N GLY A 129 6.35 0.98 -9.07
CA GLY A 129 5.06 1.52 -9.49
C GLY A 129 5.16 2.41 -10.73
N ILE A 130 6.22 3.22 -10.82
CA ILE A 130 6.54 4.02 -12.02
C ILE A 130 6.80 3.12 -13.24
N GLY A 131 7.58 2.05 -13.08
CA GLY A 131 7.82 1.10 -14.16
C GLY A 131 6.53 0.45 -14.67
N ALA A 132 5.65 0.05 -13.75
CA ALA A 132 4.35 -0.51 -14.07
C ALA A 132 3.43 0.51 -14.76
N ALA A 133 3.41 1.75 -14.28
CA ALA A 133 2.61 2.83 -14.87
C ALA A 133 3.05 3.16 -16.30
N GLN A 134 4.37 3.17 -16.56
CA GLN A 134 4.90 3.32 -17.91
C GLN A 134 4.56 2.14 -18.82
N ALA A 135 4.66 0.90 -18.30
CA ALA A 135 4.28 -0.28 -19.06
C ALA A 135 2.80 -0.21 -19.50
N LYS A 136 1.90 0.21 -18.61
CA LYS A 136 0.49 0.45 -18.96
C LYS A 136 0.32 1.48 -20.08
N LYS A 137 1.01 2.62 -20.00
CA LYS A 137 0.98 3.63 -21.08
C LYS A 137 1.47 3.07 -22.42
N LEU A 138 2.55 2.27 -22.41
CA LEU A 138 3.08 1.64 -23.63
C LEU A 138 2.09 0.63 -24.22
N ASP A 139 1.37 -0.10 -23.36
CA ASP A 139 0.34 -1.07 -23.74
C ASP A 139 -1.02 -0.44 -24.08
N GLN A 140 -1.13 0.90 -24.05
CA GLN A 140 -2.40 1.63 -24.22
C GLN A 140 -3.48 1.19 -23.20
N ASP A 141 -3.04 0.78 -22.01
CA ASP A 141 -3.87 0.43 -20.87
C ASP A 141 -4.13 1.69 -20.03
N ASP A 142 -5.41 2.06 -19.88
CA ASP A 142 -5.86 3.29 -19.23
C ASP A 142 -5.95 3.18 -17.70
N LYS A 143 -5.55 2.04 -17.14
CA LYS A 143 -5.62 1.77 -15.70
C LYS A 143 -4.53 2.47 -14.91
N LEU A 144 -4.84 2.68 -13.63
CA LEU A 144 -4.01 3.40 -12.68
C LEU A 144 -3.09 2.45 -11.93
N VAL A 145 -2.00 3.03 -11.42
CA VAL A 145 -1.11 2.37 -10.47
C VAL A 145 -1.15 3.12 -9.16
N TYR A 146 -1.35 2.40 -8.07
CA TYR A 146 -1.37 2.91 -6.71
C TYR A 146 -0.14 2.40 -5.95
N VAL A 147 0.56 3.31 -5.28
CA VAL A 147 1.68 2.98 -4.40
C VAL A 147 1.41 3.58 -3.03
N ILE A 148 1.54 2.78 -1.98
CA ILE A 148 1.52 3.27 -0.60
C ILE A 148 2.92 3.20 -0.01
N MET A 149 3.31 4.28 0.67
CA MET A 149 4.58 4.45 1.36
C MET A 149 4.38 4.92 2.80
N GLY A 150 5.39 4.72 3.64
CA GLY A 150 5.46 5.37 4.96
C GLY A 150 6.13 6.74 4.91
N ASP A 151 5.94 7.56 5.93
CA ASP A 151 6.64 8.83 6.08
C ASP A 151 8.12 8.67 6.46
N GLY A 152 8.46 7.74 7.36
CA GLY A 152 9.85 7.37 7.62
C GLY A 152 10.58 6.82 6.38
N GLU A 153 9.85 6.15 5.48
CA GLU A 153 10.37 5.68 4.19
C GLU A 153 10.75 6.83 3.25
N GLN A 154 10.21 8.04 3.42
CA GLN A 154 10.58 9.22 2.63
C GLN A 154 12.02 9.69 2.88
N GLN A 155 12.72 9.11 3.85
CA GLN A 155 14.13 9.36 4.11
C GLN A 155 15.04 8.60 3.14
N GLU A 156 14.52 7.60 2.42
CA GLU A 156 15.27 6.87 1.41
C GLU A 156 15.49 7.73 0.16
N GLY A 157 16.75 7.87 -0.25
CA GLY A 157 17.13 8.65 -1.45
C GLY A 157 16.43 8.18 -2.71
N GLN A 158 16.19 6.86 -2.81
CA GLN A 158 15.52 6.23 -3.94
C GLN A 158 14.10 6.77 -4.18
N VAL A 159 13.37 7.17 -3.14
CA VAL A 159 12.03 7.78 -3.29
C VAL A 159 12.12 9.08 -4.08
N TRP A 160 13.15 9.88 -3.84
CA TRP A 160 13.36 11.17 -4.51
C TRP A 160 13.86 11.00 -5.94
N GLU A 161 14.72 10.02 -6.21
CA GLU A 161 15.09 9.65 -7.59
C GLU A 161 13.85 9.26 -8.39
N ALA A 162 12.98 8.44 -7.81
CA ALA A 162 11.72 8.02 -8.41
C ALA A 162 10.74 9.19 -8.60
N ALA A 163 10.57 10.06 -7.61
CA ALA A 163 9.71 11.23 -7.72
C ALA A 163 10.16 12.16 -8.85
N MET A 164 11.48 12.38 -8.99
CA MET A 164 12.06 13.21 -10.06
C MET A 164 11.83 12.58 -11.43
N TYR A 165 12.04 11.27 -11.54
CA TYR A 165 11.83 10.52 -12.76
C TYR A 165 10.37 10.60 -13.24
N ALA A 166 9.41 10.36 -12.33
CA ALA A 166 7.98 10.34 -12.68
C ALA A 166 7.51 11.67 -13.27
N ALA A 167 7.92 12.79 -12.66
CA ALA A 167 7.58 14.12 -13.14
C ALA A 167 8.24 14.43 -14.50
N HIS A 168 9.53 14.09 -14.66
CA HIS A 168 10.24 14.28 -15.93
C HIS A 168 9.56 13.54 -17.10
N HIS A 169 9.16 12.29 -16.84
CA HIS A 169 8.51 11.43 -17.84
C HIS A 169 6.98 11.59 -17.91
N LYS A 170 6.38 12.51 -17.15
CA LYS A 170 4.93 12.77 -17.12
C LYS A 170 4.13 11.48 -16.88
N VAL A 171 4.52 10.73 -15.86
CA VAL A 171 3.80 9.52 -15.43
C VAL A 171 2.54 9.95 -14.67
N ASP A 172 1.46 10.19 -15.41
CA ASP A 172 0.19 10.75 -14.93
C ASP A 172 -0.88 9.70 -14.56
N ASN A 173 -0.57 8.41 -14.73
CA ASN A 173 -1.42 7.27 -14.35
C ASN A 173 -0.92 6.58 -13.06
N LEU A 174 -0.26 7.33 -12.18
CA LEU A 174 0.31 6.85 -10.92
C LEU A 174 -0.17 7.73 -9.76
N ILE A 175 -0.70 7.09 -8.71
CA ILE A 175 -1.10 7.73 -7.46
C ILE A 175 -0.22 7.18 -6.34
N ALA A 176 0.56 8.06 -5.71
CA ALA A 176 1.42 7.75 -4.57
C ALA A 176 0.80 8.31 -3.29
N ALA A 177 0.48 7.45 -2.33
CA ALA A 177 -0.03 7.85 -1.02
C ALA A 177 1.02 7.62 0.06
N ILE A 178 1.10 8.55 1.02
CA ILE A 178 2.06 8.52 2.11
C ILE A 178 1.29 8.49 3.43
N ASP A 179 1.52 7.45 4.22
CA ASP A 179 1.03 7.39 5.61
C ASP A 179 1.87 8.32 6.50
N LEU A 180 1.38 9.55 6.66
CA LEU A 180 2.00 10.58 7.49
C LEU A 180 1.63 10.43 8.98
N ASN A 181 2.00 9.30 9.58
CA ASN A 181 1.69 8.97 10.98
C ASN A 181 2.69 9.59 12.00
N ARG A 182 3.79 10.20 11.52
CA ARG A 182 4.83 10.91 12.26
C ARG A 182 5.68 10.03 13.18
N GLN A 183 5.71 8.72 12.93
CA GLN A 183 6.43 7.75 13.73
C GLN A 183 7.31 6.83 12.86
N GLN A 184 8.48 6.50 13.39
CA GLN A 184 9.35 5.45 12.87
C GLN A 184 9.93 4.63 14.03
N ILE A 185 10.79 3.65 13.73
CA ILE A 185 11.27 2.66 14.71
C ILE A 185 11.90 3.34 15.95
N ASP A 186 12.81 4.29 15.73
CA ASP A 186 13.54 4.97 16.81
C ASP A 186 12.80 6.19 17.38
N GLY A 187 11.51 6.35 17.05
CA GLY A 187 10.63 7.39 17.61
C GLY A 187 10.05 8.33 16.56
N PRO A 188 9.61 9.54 16.96
CA PRO A 188 8.99 10.49 16.04
C PRO A 188 9.93 10.92 14.92
N THR A 189 9.41 11.04 13.69
CA THR A 189 10.18 11.50 12.52
C THR A 189 10.89 12.83 12.80
N ALA A 190 10.19 13.79 13.42
CA ALA A 190 10.74 15.10 13.81
C ALA A 190 11.94 15.04 14.77
N LYS A 191 12.17 13.92 15.47
CA LYS A 191 13.32 13.74 16.37
C LYS A 191 14.44 12.92 15.74
N VAL A 192 14.09 11.92 14.92
CA VAL A 192 15.07 11.01 14.32
C VAL A 192 15.64 11.64 13.04
N MET A 193 14.78 12.04 12.12
CA MET A 193 15.12 12.72 10.87
C MET A 193 13.90 13.47 10.34
N ASP A 194 13.86 14.77 10.57
CA ASP A 194 12.68 15.59 10.30
C ASP A 194 12.40 15.72 8.80
N LEU A 195 11.15 15.51 8.43
CA LEU A 195 10.65 15.71 7.06
C LEU A 195 10.38 17.19 6.77
N ILE A 196 10.44 18.08 7.76
CA ILE A 196 10.27 19.54 7.67
C ILE A 196 8.93 19.88 6.99
N ASP A 197 8.97 20.17 5.69
CA ASP A 197 7.80 20.33 4.85
C ASP A 197 7.83 19.25 3.77
N LEU A 198 7.03 18.20 3.97
CA LEU A 198 6.94 17.08 3.03
C LEU A 198 6.17 17.48 1.78
N ARG A 199 5.11 18.29 1.93
CA ARG A 199 4.30 18.79 0.81
C ARG A 199 5.16 19.60 -0.16
N ALA A 200 5.91 20.58 0.35
CA ALA A 200 6.77 21.42 -0.47
C ALA A 200 7.85 20.62 -1.21
N LYS A 201 8.37 19.53 -0.62
CA LYS A 201 9.31 18.64 -1.32
C LYS A 201 8.63 17.96 -2.51
N TRP A 202 7.47 17.34 -2.31
CA TRP A 202 6.76 16.66 -3.41
C TRP A 202 6.33 17.64 -4.51
N GLU A 203 5.82 18.82 -4.14
CA GLU A 203 5.49 19.88 -5.11
C GLU A 203 6.74 20.35 -5.87
N ALA A 204 7.89 20.52 -5.20
CA ALA A 204 9.15 20.89 -5.85
C ALA A 204 9.68 19.81 -6.82
N PHE A 205 9.37 18.54 -6.57
CA PHE A 205 9.67 17.44 -7.48
C PHE A 205 8.64 17.30 -8.62
N GLY A 206 7.66 18.21 -8.72
CA GLY A 206 6.73 18.30 -9.84
C GLY A 206 5.45 17.48 -9.68
N TRP A 207 5.11 17.05 -8.47
CA TRP A 207 3.89 16.31 -8.20
C TRP A 207 2.74 17.22 -7.77
N GLN A 208 1.52 16.83 -8.14
CA GLN A 208 0.31 17.39 -7.53
C GLN A 208 0.12 16.74 -6.15
N VAL A 209 0.01 17.56 -5.11
CA VAL A 209 -0.15 17.09 -3.73
C VAL A 209 -1.54 17.42 -3.21
N ILE A 210 -2.19 16.41 -2.61
CA ILE A 210 -3.49 16.53 -1.95
C ILE A 210 -3.31 16.08 -0.50
N ASP A 211 -3.67 16.94 0.44
CA ASP A 211 -3.65 16.60 1.87
C ASP A 211 -5.00 16.05 2.31
N ILE A 212 -4.99 14.88 2.96
CA ILE A 212 -6.15 14.31 3.63
C ILE A 212 -5.92 14.45 5.13
N GLU A 213 -6.43 15.52 5.74
CA GLU A 213 -6.22 15.82 7.17
C GLU A 213 -6.77 14.71 8.08
N LYS A 214 -7.88 14.08 7.67
CA LYS A 214 -8.56 13.01 8.41
C LYS A 214 -8.40 11.66 7.71
N GLY A 215 -7.17 11.18 7.57
CA GLY A 215 -6.88 9.89 6.91
C GLY A 215 -7.49 8.64 7.56
N ASN A 216 -8.09 8.75 8.76
CA ASN A 216 -8.85 7.69 9.42
C ASN A 216 -10.38 7.91 9.36
N ASP A 217 -10.85 8.86 8.55
CA ASP A 217 -12.26 9.13 8.28
C ASP A 217 -12.57 8.61 6.86
N MET A 218 -13.44 7.60 6.77
CA MET A 218 -13.76 6.93 5.51
C MET A 218 -14.46 7.83 4.49
N ALA A 219 -15.08 8.93 4.92
CA ALA A 219 -15.69 9.90 4.00
C ALA A 219 -14.67 10.92 3.46
N ALA A 220 -13.59 11.15 4.21
CA ALA A 220 -12.51 12.06 3.81
C ALA A 220 -11.52 11.41 2.84
N VAL A 221 -11.35 10.09 2.96
CA VAL A 221 -10.49 9.26 2.12
C VAL A 221 -11.21 8.82 0.84
#